data_AF-A0A833FIB5-F1
#
_entry.id   AF-A0A833FIB5-F1
#
_cell.length_a   1.000
_cell.length_b   1.000
_cell.length_c   1.000
_cell.angle_alpha   90.00
_cell.angle_beta   90.00
_cell.angle_gamma   90.00
#
_symmetry.space_group_name_H-M   'P 1'
#
loop_
_entity.id
_entity.type
_entity.pdbx_description
1 polymer ?
#
loop_
_entity_poly.entity_id
_entity_poly.type
_entity_poly.pdbx_seq_one_letter_code
_entity_poly.pdbx_strand_id
1 'polypeptide(L)'
;MAQVAGNLQRIRNGERRYAITPRIPGGFVQPAMLQKFIDVANTFKATLKITGGQRIMITNLKAEDVDKAWDMLGMAPAYTTSNRVRSVKICPGTTFCKRAKQDSVSLGMKLEKLYVSQEMPSKMKMGVSGCPNSCSESITKDIGVIGTVDGWQVYAGGSAGAHPRFADLIAEVATEKEVLELVNRMVTFYKENAHIERIGAFIDRIGLDAFKEAVLGDLANTKAADTKVTATISAAAAANVNAEPAVKLPGMGINGAQGLQAGEPITENSIIREIIEVYPNTIPALQEIGMGCLGCPSATSEPLWQAASIHGFDVAELVTRLNNLRKGA
;
A
#
# COMPACT_ATOMS: atom_id res chain seq x y z
N MET A 1 13.71 -11.80 18.16
CA MET A 1 13.33 -12.98 17.35
C MET A 1 13.55 -12.64 15.89
N ALA A 2 14.01 -13.58 15.05
CA ALA A 2 14.09 -13.35 13.61
C ALA A 2 12.70 -12.97 13.07
N GLN A 3 12.64 -12.00 12.15
CA GLN A 3 11.39 -11.59 11.53
C GLN A 3 10.84 -12.77 10.73
N VAL A 4 9.71 -13.32 11.16
CA VAL A 4 9.00 -14.36 10.40
C VAL A 4 8.67 -13.79 9.03
N ALA A 5 8.99 -14.53 7.97
CA ALA A 5 8.77 -14.17 6.57
C ALA A 5 7.27 -14.16 6.16
N GLY A 6 6.41 -13.64 7.03
CA GLY A 6 4.96 -13.62 6.90
C GLY A 6 4.35 -12.51 7.77
N ASN A 7 3.14 -12.09 7.43
CA ASN A 7 2.44 -11.06 8.19
C ASN A 7 1.72 -11.71 9.37
N LEU A 8 1.92 -11.18 10.58
CA LEU A 8 1.18 -11.59 11.76
C LEU A 8 -0.33 -11.36 11.53
N GLN A 9 -1.12 -12.38 11.85
CA GLN A 9 -2.57 -12.31 11.85
C GLN A 9 -3.08 -12.05 13.26
N ARG A 10 -4.37 -11.76 13.37
CA ARG A 10 -5.06 -11.58 14.65
C ARG A 10 -4.72 -12.73 15.59
N ILE A 11 -4.14 -12.40 16.75
CA ILE A 11 -3.85 -13.34 17.83
C ILE A 11 -5.19 -13.84 18.39
N ARG A 12 -5.35 -15.16 18.48
CA ARG A 12 -6.55 -15.82 19.02
C ARG A 12 -6.13 -16.75 20.13
N ASN A 13 -6.67 -16.57 21.34
CA ASN A 13 -6.32 -17.40 22.52
C ASN A 13 -4.81 -17.47 22.80
N GLY A 14 -4.08 -16.36 22.57
CA GLY A 14 -2.62 -16.31 22.69
C GLY A 14 -1.85 -16.93 21.52
N GLU A 15 -2.51 -17.59 20.56
CA GLU A 15 -1.85 -18.18 19.40
C GLU A 15 -1.53 -17.14 18.33
N ARG A 16 -0.26 -17.10 17.92
CA ARG A 16 0.21 -16.31 16.78
C ARG A 16 0.11 -17.14 15.50
N ARG A 17 -0.58 -16.59 14.50
CA ARG A 17 -0.69 -17.16 13.16
C ARG A 17 -0.21 -16.16 12.12
N TYR A 18 0.21 -16.65 10.97
CA TYR A 18 0.84 -15.85 9.92
C TYR A 18 0.16 -16.06 8.58
N ALA A 19 0.23 -15.02 7.75
CA ALA A 19 -0.20 -15.07 6.38
C ALA A 19 0.92 -14.63 5.43
N ILE A 20 1.11 -15.41 4.36
CA ILE A 20 2.00 -15.06 3.27
C ILE A 20 1.18 -14.64 2.05
N THR A 21 1.70 -13.71 1.25
CA THR A 21 1.08 -13.31 -0.01
C THR A 21 2.13 -13.44 -1.11
N PRO A 22 2.24 -14.63 -1.73
CA PRO A 22 3.19 -14.87 -2.79
C PRO A 22 2.97 -13.96 -3.99
N ARG A 23 4.04 -13.71 -4.74
CA ARG A 23 4.01 -12.81 -5.90
C ARG A 23 3.26 -13.47 -7.06
N ILE A 24 2.23 -12.79 -7.56
CA ILE A 24 1.49 -13.14 -8.78
C ILE A 24 1.50 -11.89 -9.68
N PRO A 25 2.43 -11.78 -10.64
CA PRO A 25 2.55 -10.59 -11.49
C PRO A 25 1.26 -10.34 -12.27
N GLY A 26 0.70 -9.14 -12.15
CA GLY A 26 -0.52 -8.74 -12.86
C GLY A 26 -1.77 -9.57 -12.57
N GLY A 27 -1.73 -10.49 -11.61
CA GLY A 27 -2.81 -11.45 -11.39
C GLY A 27 -2.90 -12.60 -12.40
N PHE A 28 -1.90 -12.76 -13.27
CA PHE A 28 -1.86 -13.88 -14.21
C PHE A 28 -1.14 -15.06 -13.57
N VAL A 29 -1.83 -16.20 -13.49
CA VAL A 29 -1.34 -17.42 -12.82
C VAL A 29 -1.49 -18.62 -13.75
N GLN A 30 -0.43 -19.42 -13.85
CA GLN A 30 -0.46 -20.68 -14.58
C GLN A 30 -1.09 -21.79 -13.74
N PRO A 31 -1.82 -22.76 -14.33
CA PRO A 31 -2.45 -23.85 -13.58
C PRO A 31 -1.50 -24.61 -12.66
N ALA A 32 -0.28 -24.90 -13.12
CA ALA A 32 0.74 -25.58 -12.30
C ALA A 32 1.14 -24.75 -11.06
N MET A 33 1.18 -23.43 -11.18
CA MET A 33 1.42 -22.57 -10.03
C MET A 33 0.22 -22.60 -9.08
N LEU A 34 -1.00 -22.53 -9.60
CA LEU A 34 -2.22 -22.62 -8.78
C LEU A 34 -2.30 -23.95 -8.01
N GLN A 35 -1.85 -25.06 -8.62
CA GLN A 35 -1.74 -26.35 -7.94
C GLN A 35 -0.83 -26.26 -6.71
N LYS A 36 0.33 -25.59 -6.81
CA LYS A 36 1.22 -25.39 -5.64
C LYS A 36 0.53 -24.63 -4.50
N PHE A 37 -0.28 -23.61 -4.81
CA PHE A 37 -1.07 -22.91 -3.77
C PHE A 37 -2.05 -23.85 -3.08
N ILE A 38 -2.70 -24.74 -3.84
CA ILE A 38 -3.61 -25.76 -3.31
C ILE A 38 -2.85 -26.73 -2.41
N ASP A 39 -1.69 -27.23 -2.85
CA ASP A 39 -0.88 -28.19 -2.10
C ASP A 39 -0.39 -27.60 -0.77
N VAL A 40 0.07 -26.35 -0.77
CA VAL A 40 0.43 -25.62 0.46
C VAL A 40 -0.78 -25.43 1.37
N ALA A 41 -1.92 -25.03 0.81
CA ALA A 41 -3.15 -24.85 1.59
C ALA A 41 -3.59 -26.15 2.29
N ASN A 42 -3.59 -27.26 1.56
CA ASN A 42 -3.94 -28.58 2.10
C ASN A 42 -2.94 -29.03 3.17
N THR A 43 -1.64 -28.87 2.93
CA THR A 43 -0.57 -29.32 3.84
C THR A 43 -0.64 -28.63 5.20
N PHE A 44 -0.81 -27.31 5.20
CA PHE A 44 -0.82 -26.52 6.43
C PHE A 44 -2.22 -26.24 6.98
N LYS A 45 -3.27 -26.84 6.39
CA LYS A 45 -4.68 -26.54 6.71
C LYS A 45 -4.96 -25.03 6.69
N ALA A 46 -4.37 -24.38 5.70
CA ALA A 46 -4.43 -22.94 5.47
C ALA A 46 -5.66 -22.58 4.63
N THR A 47 -6.11 -21.32 4.75
CA THR A 47 -7.19 -20.80 3.90
C THR A 47 -6.60 -19.90 2.81
N LEU A 48 -7.07 -20.09 1.57
CA LEU A 48 -6.71 -19.22 0.45
C LEU A 48 -7.69 -18.05 0.36
N LYS A 49 -7.16 -16.81 0.36
CA LYS A 49 -7.95 -15.59 0.20
C LYS A 49 -7.52 -14.84 -1.07
N ILE A 50 -8.45 -14.69 -2.01
CA ILE A 50 -8.27 -13.77 -3.14
C ILE A 50 -8.32 -12.33 -2.61
N THR A 51 -7.30 -11.54 -2.99
CA THR A 51 -7.11 -10.17 -2.54
C THR A 51 -7.48 -9.16 -3.62
N GLY A 52 -7.84 -7.94 -3.24
CA GLY A 52 -8.17 -6.86 -4.19
C GLY A 52 -7.00 -6.43 -5.10
N GLY A 53 -5.77 -6.85 -4.78
CA GLY A 53 -4.57 -6.63 -5.59
C GLY A 53 -4.28 -7.74 -6.60
N GLN A 54 -5.28 -8.56 -6.95
CA GLN A 54 -5.15 -9.72 -7.87
C GLN A 54 -4.09 -10.74 -7.41
N ARG A 55 -4.05 -11.02 -6.10
CA ARG A 55 -3.16 -12.03 -5.51
C ARG A 55 -3.93 -13.01 -4.66
N ILE A 56 -3.32 -14.14 -4.38
CA ILE A 56 -3.82 -15.15 -3.45
C ILE A 56 -2.98 -15.06 -2.18
N MET A 57 -3.63 -14.88 -1.04
CA MET A 57 -3.00 -14.91 0.29
C MET A 57 -3.25 -16.28 0.92
N ILE A 58 -2.21 -16.86 1.53
CA ILE A 58 -2.26 -18.12 2.27
C ILE A 58 -2.24 -17.76 3.76
N THR A 59 -3.28 -18.13 4.51
CA THR A 59 -3.45 -17.74 5.92
C THR A 59 -3.31 -18.92 6.87
N ASN A 60 -3.34 -18.67 8.18
CA ASN A 60 -3.39 -19.67 9.25
C ASN A 60 -2.11 -20.50 9.41
N LEU A 61 -0.98 -20.00 8.94
CA LEU A 61 0.32 -20.66 9.12
C LEU A 61 0.81 -20.48 10.55
N LYS A 62 1.46 -21.50 11.12
CA LYS A 62 2.27 -21.35 12.33
C LYS A 62 3.60 -20.69 11.97
N ALA A 63 4.30 -20.12 12.95
CA ALA A 63 5.60 -19.49 12.73
C ALA A 63 6.60 -20.47 12.08
N GLU A 64 6.67 -21.70 12.60
CA GLU A 64 7.57 -22.76 12.15
C GLU A 64 7.22 -23.36 10.77
N ASP A 65 6.05 -23.01 10.21
CA ASP A 65 5.57 -23.51 8.92
C ASP A 65 5.76 -22.49 7.78
N VAL A 66 6.07 -21.23 8.09
CA VAL A 66 6.17 -20.16 7.08
C VAL A 66 7.24 -20.46 6.04
N ASP A 67 8.45 -20.84 6.46
CA ASP A 67 9.55 -21.10 5.54
C ASP A 67 9.28 -22.33 4.67
N LYS A 68 8.70 -23.40 5.26
CA LYS A 68 8.28 -24.60 4.52
C LYS A 68 7.22 -24.27 3.46
N ALA A 69 6.29 -23.37 3.76
CA ALA A 69 5.30 -22.91 2.80
C ALA A 69 5.93 -22.17 1.61
N TRP A 70 6.96 -21.36 1.86
CA TRP A 70 7.75 -20.71 0.80
C TRP A 70 8.52 -21.72 -0.06
N ASP A 71 9.14 -22.71 0.57
CA ASP A 71 9.89 -23.78 -0.12
C ASP A 71 8.97 -24.59 -1.05
N MET A 72 7.78 -24.97 -0.57
CA MET A 72 6.77 -25.67 -1.38
C MET A 72 6.29 -24.86 -2.59
N LEU A 73 6.16 -23.54 -2.45
CA LEU A 73 5.86 -22.66 -3.58
C LEU A 73 7.03 -22.57 -4.57
N GLY A 74 8.26 -22.82 -4.10
CA GLY A 74 9.49 -22.54 -4.84
C GLY A 74 9.67 -21.03 -5.05
N MET A 75 9.32 -20.23 -4.04
CA MET A 75 9.40 -18.77 -4.08
C MET A 75 10.14 -18.26 -2.85
N ALA A 76 10.96 -17.23 -3.03
CA ALA A 76 11.50 -16.49 -1.90
C ALA A 76 10.41 -15.65 -1.23
N PRO A 77 10.52 -15.40 0.09
CA PRO A 77 9.73 -14.39 0.76
C PRO A 77 9.83 -13.08 0.02
N ALA A 78 8.69 -12.61 -0.47
CA ALA A 78 8.74 -11.63 -1.53
C ALA A 78 9.29 -10.28 -1.07
N TYR A 79 9.36 -9.97 0.24
CA TYR A 79 9.48 -8.60 0.71
C TYR A 79 10.12 -8.42 2.11
N THR A 80 11.20 -7.65 2.19
CA THR A 80 11.91 -7.29 3.43
C THR A 80 11.37 -6.01 4.08
N THR A 81 10.84 -5.07 3.30
CA THR A 81 10.26 -3.81 3.79
C THR A 81 8.74 -3.76 3.63
N SER A 82 8.08 -3.00 4.49
CA SER A 82 6.61 -2.89 4.50
C SER A 82 6.10 -1.68 3.71
N ASN A 83 6.79 -0.54 3.80
CA ASN A 83 6.57 0.64 2.95
C ASN A 83 7.30 0.47 1.61
N ARG A 84 6.54 0.13 0.58
CA ARG A 84 7.06 -0.22 -0.74
C ARG A 84 5.93 -0.26 -1.75
N VAL A 85 6.26 -0.47 -3.01
CA VAL A 85 5.26 -0.86 -4.02
C VAL A 85 4.78 -2.28 -3.73
N ARG A 86 3.49 -2.40 -3.38
CA ARG A 86 2.86 -3.65 -2.94
C ARG A 86 2.39 -4.52 -4.10
N SER A 87 1.89 -3.88 -5.15
CA SER A 87 1.29 -4.54 -6.32
C SER A 87 1.05 -3.56 -7.45
N VAL A 88 1.13 -4.05 -8.68
CA VAL A 88 0.60 -3.41 -9.89
C VAL A 88 -0.62 -4.21 -10.32
N LYS A 89 -1.82 -3.62 -10.23
CA LYS A 89 -3.08 -4.24 -10.65
C LYS A 89 -3.26 -4.00 -12.15
N ILE A 90 -3.54 -5.05 -12.92
CA ILE A 90 -3.54 -5.00 -14.39
C ILE A 90 -4.85 -5.60 -14.92
N CYS A 91 -5.53 -4.93 -15.83
CA CYS A 91 -6.69 -5.50 -16.49
C CYS A 91 -6.24 -6.40 -17.66
N PRO A 92 -7.13 -7.22 -18.23
CA PRO A 92 -6.73 -8.17 -19.28
C PRO A 92 -6.18 -7.53 -20.58
N GLY A 93 -6.24 -6.20 -20.72
CA GLY A 93 -5.63 -5.46 -21.83
C GLY A 93 -6.12 -5.87 -23.22
N THR A 94 -5.41 -5.45 -24.26
CA THR A 94 -5.68 -5.87 -25.64
C THR A 94 -5.35 -7.35 -25.86
N THR A 95 -4.58 -7.96 -24.95
CA THR A 95 -4.27 -9.40 -24.98
C THR A 95 -5.51 -10.28 -24.88
N PHE A 96 -6.49 -9.89 -24.05
CA PHE A 96 -7.68 -10.73 -23.80
C PHE A 96 -9.02 -9.99 -23.84
N CYS A 97 -9.04 -8.66 -23.76
CA CYS A 97 -10.27 -7.88 -23.67
C CYS A 97 -10.57 -7.10 -24.96
N LYS A 98 -11.72 -7.38 -25.57
CA LYS A 98 -12.22 -6.68 -26.79
C LYS A 98 -12.49 -5.17 -26.62
N ARG A 99 -12.50 -4.66 -25.37
CA ARG A 99 -12.77 -3.24 -25.08
C ARG A 99 -11.49 -2.42 -24.87
N ALA A 100 -10.34 -3.07 -24.72
CA ALA A 100 -9.09 -2.38 -24.46
C ALA A 100 -8.71 -1.51 -25.67
N LYS A 101 -8.19 -0.32 -25.38
CA LYS A 101 -7.66 0.63 -26.36
C LYS A 101 -6.13 0.54 -26.43
N GLN A 102 -5.51 0.24 -25.29
CA GLN A 102 -4.07 0.08 -25.17
C GLN A 102 -3.70 -1.23 -24.45
N ASP A 103 -2.48 -1.71 -24.68
CA ASP A 103 -1.94 -2.92 -24.05
C ASP A 103 -1.51 -2.66 -22.59
N SER A 104 -2.46 -2.78 -21.67
CA SER A 104 -2.18 -2.69 -20.24
C SER A 104 -1.35 -3.84 -19.69
N VAL A 105 -1.31 -5.00 -20.36
CA VAL A 105 -0.57 -6.18 -19.88
C VAL A 105 0.92 -5.93 -20.06
N SER A 106 1.36 -5.54 -21.26
CA SER A 106 2.76 -5.15 -21.53
C SER A 106 3.24 -4.08 -20.55
N LEU A 107 2.53 -2.94 -20.51
CA LEU A 107 2.91 -1.80 -19.68
C LEU A 107 2.91 -2.15 -18.19
N GLY A 108 1.85 -2.79 -17.70
CA GLY A 108 1.74 -3.14 -16.29
C GLY A 108 2.82 -4.14 -15.84
N MET A 109 3.22 -5.09 -16.68
CA MET A 109 4.31 -6.01 -16.38
C MET A 109 5.68 -5.31 -16.33
N LYS A 110 5.90 -4.31 -17.19
CA LYS A 110 7.11 -3.47 -17.14
C LYS A 110 7.17 -2.65 -15.85
N LEU A 111 6.08 -2.00 -15.47
CA LEU A 111 5.97 -1.28 -14.19
C LEU A 111 6.16 -2.21 -13.00
N GLU A 112 5.58 -3.41 -13.04
CA GLU A 112 5.73 -4.40 -11.98
C GLU A 112 7.18 -4.84 -11.85
N LYS A 113 7.87 -5.14 -12.95
CA LYS A 113 9.29 -5.50 -12.95
C LYS A 113 10.18 -4.38 -12.40
N LEU A 114 9.88 -3.12 -12.72
CA LEU A 114 10.68 -1.97 -12.31
C LEU A 114 10.50 -1.62 -10.84
N TYR A 115 9.27 -1.66 -10.35
CA TYR A 115 8.92 -1.00 -9.09
C TYR A 115 8.48 -1.94 -7.98
N VAL A 116 8.04 -3.17 -8.29
CA VAL A 116 7.59 -4.10 -7.23
C VAL A 116 8.69 -4.27 -6.19
N SER A 117 8.32 -4.23 -4.92
CA SER A 117 9.25 -4.34 -3.79
C SER A 117 10.19 -3.15 -3.56
N GLN A 118 10.24 -2.16 -4.45
CA GLN A 118 11.04 -0.98 -4.21
C GLN A 118 10.51 -0.22 -2.99
N GLU A 119 11.41 0.11 -2.08
CA GLU A 119 11.11 0.89 -0.87
C GLU A 119 10.57 2.27 -1.23
N MET A 120 9.57 2.70 -0.48
CA MET A 120 8.82 3.93 -0.69
C MET A 120 8.58 4.61 0.67
N PRO A 121 8.36 5.94 0.71
CA PRO A 121 7.99 6.63 1.95
C PRO A 121 6.75 6.04 2.65
N SER A 122 5.79 5.52 1.88
CA SER A 122 4.65 4.74 2.39
C SER A 122 4.27 3.60 1.44
N LYS A 123 3.30 2.76 1.83
CA LYS A 123 2.75 1.72 0.94
C LYS A 123 2.23 2.36 -0.36
N MET A 124 2.65 1.81 -1.49
CA MET A 124 2.24 2.27 -2.81
C MET A 124 1.57 1.13 -3.58
N LYS A 125 0.51 1.45 -4.32
CA LYS A 125 -0.18 0.56 -5.25
C LYS A 125 -0.26 1.24 -6.61
N MET A 126 -0.02 0.48 -7.67
CA MET A 126 -0.20 0.96 -9.03
C MET A 126 -1.37 0.24 -9.70
N GLY A 127 -2.00 0.88 -10.69
CA GLY A 127 -3.07 0.28 -11.49
C GLY A 127 -2.94 0.66 -12.95
N VAL A 128 -2.99 -0.32 -13.85
CA VAL A 128 -2.94 -0.11 -15.29
C VAL A 128 -4.19 -0.70 -15.92
N SER A 129 -4.95 0.13 -16.62
CA SER A 129 -6.18 -0.25 -17.32
C SER A 129 -6.05 0.11 -18.79
N GLY A 130 -6.36 -0.81 -19.70
CA GLY A 130 -6.26 -0.55 -21.14
C GLY A 130 -7.37 0.32 -21.73
N CYS A 131 -8.40 0.70 -20.96
CA CYS A 131 -9.50 1.56 -21.39
C CYS A 131 -10.18 2.28 -20.21
N PRO A 132 -11.06 3.28 -20.47
CA PRO A 132 -11.75 4.05 -19.44
C PRO A 132 -12.64 3.26 -18.47
N ASN A 133 -12.98 1.99 -18.75
CA ASN A 133 -13.68 1.13 -17.79
C ASN A 133 -12.89 0.91 -16.50
N SER A 134 -11.57 1.14 -16.52
CA SER A 134 -10.73 1.18 -15.31
C SER A 134 -10.89 -0.06 -14.41
N CYS A 135 -10.90 -1.27 -14.99
CA CYS A 135 -11.07 -2.51 -14.22
C CYS A 135 -9.97 -2.76 -13.17
N SER A 136 -8.83 -2.06 -13.28
CA SER A 136 -7.77 -2.04 -12.26
C SER A 136 -8.01 -1.01 -11.16
N GLU A 137 -9.14 -0.33 -11.15
CA GLU A 137 -9.48 0.83 -10.30
C GLU A 137 -8.38 1.91 -10.33
N SER A 138 -7.85 2.23 -11.52
CA SER A 138 -6.61 3.01 -11.70
C SER A 138 -6.65 4.37 -10.97
N ILE A 139 -7.78 5.06 -10.97
CA ILE A 139 -7.95 6.37 -10.32
C ILE A 139 -7.99 6.31 -8.78
N THR A 140 -7.98 5.12 -8.20
CA THR A 140 -7.94 4.91 -6.73
C THR A 140 -6.60 4.37 -6.25
N LYS A 141 -5.62 4.27 -7.16
CA LYS A 141 -4.27 3.82 -6.88
C LYS A 141 -3.36 5.03 -6.68
N ASP A 142 -2.28 4.81 -5.94
CA ASP A 142 -1.25 5.83 -5.71
C ASP A 142 -0.71 6.37 -7.05
N ILE A 143 -0.52 5.47 -8.03
CA ILE A 143 -0.27 5.79 -9.43
C ILE A 143 -1.23 4.99 -10.31
N GLY A 144 -1.96 5.67 -11.18
CA GLY A 144 -2.95 5.09 -12.08
C GLY A 144 -2.61 5.37 -13.53
N VAL A 145 -2.80 4.39 -14.40
CA VAL A 145 -2.67 4.56 -15.85
C VAL A 145 -3.93 4.02 -16.53
N ILE A 146 -4.48 4.79 -17.46
CA ILE A 146 -5.68 4.45 -18.24
C ILE A 146 -5.40 4.68 -19.73
N GLY A 147 -5.56 3.63 -20.54
CA GLY A 147 -5.45 3.73 -21.99
C GLY A 147 -6.64 4.45 -22.61
N THR A 148 -6.37 5.30 -23.59
CA THR A 148 -7.34 5.96 -24.45
C THR A 148 -7.06 5.57 -25.91
N VAL A 149 -7.89 6.03 -26.84
CA VAL A 149 -7.62 5.85 -28.28
C VAL A 149 -6.37 6.61 -28.73
N ASP A 150 -6.08 7.74 -28.08
CA ASP A 150 -4.98 8.64 -28.47
C ASP A 150 -3.68 8.40 -27.67
N GLY A 151 -3.71 7.51 -26.68
CA GLY A 151 -2.54 7.20 -25.85
C GLY A 151 -2.94 6.77 -24.44
N TRP A 152 -2.41 7.47 -23.44
CA TRP A 152 -2.54 7.13 -22.02
C TRP A 152 -2.79 8.35 -21.15
N GLN A 153 -3.71 8.22 -20.21
CA GLN A 153 -3.88 9.15 -19.09
C GLN A 153 -3.11 8.60 -17.87
N VAL A 154 -2.28 9.44 -17.26
CA VAL A 154 -1.46 9.11 -16.10
C VAL A 154 -1.91 9.92 -14.90
N TYR A 155 -2.17 9.24 -13.78
CA TYR A 155 -2.75 9.79 -12.56
C TYR A 155 -1.85 9.53 -11.35
N ALA A 156 -1.91 10.41 -10.34
CA ALA A 156 -1.23 10.22 -9.06
C ALA A 156 -2.09 10.65 -7.87
N GLY A 157 -1.83 10.09 -6.69
CA GLY A 157 -2.46 10.53 -5.43
C GLY A 157 -3.66 9.72 -4.95
N GLY A 158 -4.09 8.69 -5.68
CA GLY A 158 -5.30 7.93 -5.35
C GLY A 158 -5.16 7.01 -4.12
N SER A 159 -6.28 6.80 -3.42
CA SER A 159 -6.37 5.89 -2.28
C SER A 159 -7.81 5.37 -2.11
N ALA A 160 -7.99 4.06 -1.95
CA ALA A 160 -9.27 3.43 -1.58
C ALA A 160 -9.33 3.04 -0.09
N GLY A 161 -8.61 3.76 0.77
CA GLY A 161 -8.50 3.47 2.21
C GLY A 161 -9.61 4.11 3.06
N ALA A 162 -9.35 4.24 4.36
CA ALA A 162 -10.25 4.89 5.32
C ALA A 162 -10.61 6.34 4.93
N HIS A 163 -9.68 7.03 4.27
CA HIS A 163 -9.91 8.31 3.60
C HIS A 163 -9.77 8.08 2.08
N PRO A 164 -10.87 7.81 1.37
CA PRO A 164 -10.85 7.66 -0.08
C PRO A 164 -10.41 8.97 -0.73
N ARG A 165 -9.51 8.87 -1.70
CA ARG A 165 -9.03 9.99 -2.52
C ARG A 165 -8.97 9.54 -3.97
N PHE A 166 -9.59 10.30 -4.87
CA PHE A 166 -9.38 10.11 -6.29
C PHE A 166 -8.01 10.65 -6.69
N ALA A 167 -7.33 9.97 -7.60
CA ALA A 167 -6.06 10.41 -8.15
C ALA A 167 -6.28 11.61 -9.10
N ASP A 168 -5.33 12.54 -9.09
CA ASP A 168 -5.33 13.70 -9.99
C ASP A 168 -4.73 13.30 -11.33
N LEU A 169 -5.29 13.83 -12.42
CA LEU A 169 -4.72 13.68 -13.76
C LEU A 169 -3.42 14.49 -13.83
N ILE A 170 -2.30 13.81 -14.06
CA ILE A 170 -0.97 14.41 -14.16
C ILE A 170 -0.70 14.82 -15.61
N ALA A 171 -0.84 13.88 -16.55
CA ALA A 171 -0.62 14.11 -17.97
C ALA A 171 -1.41 13.14 -18.84
N GLU A 172 -1.61 13.53 -20.10
CA GLU A 172 -1.95 12.64 -21.20
C GLU A 172 -0.73 12.49 -22.10
N VAL A 173 -0.31 11.26 -22.38
CA VAL A 173 0.90 10.95 -23.17
C VAL A 173 0.56 9.97 -24.29
N ALA A 174 1.27 10.04 -25.40
CA ALA A 174 0.93 9.25 -26.59
C ALA A 174 1.45 7.81 -26.49
N THR A 175 2.58 7.60 -25.82
CA THR A 175 3.34 6.35 -25.90
C THR A 175 3.55 5.68 -24.54
N GLU A 176 3.74 4.36 -24.59
CA GLU A 176 4.11 3.58 -23.40
C GLU A 176 5.44 4.07 -22.77
N LYS A 177 6.38 4.52 -23.60
CA LYS A 177 7.69 5.03 -23.15
C LYS A 177 7.53 6.28 -22.28
N GLU A 178 6.70 7.23 -22.71
CA GLU A 178 6.42 8.44 -21.96
C GLU A 178 5.71 8.13 -20.63
N VAL A 179 4.84 7.10 -20.59
CA VAL A 179 4.26 6.64 -19.31
C VAL A 179 5.35 6.15 -18.36
N LEU A 180 6.26 5.29 -18.83
CA LEU A 180 7.32 4.75 -17.98
C LEU A 180 8.23 5.86 -17.44
N GLU A 181 8.56 6.85 -18.28
CA GLU A 181 9.36 8.01 -17.91
C GLU A 181 8.66 8.90 -16.87
N LEU A 182 7.39 9.24 -17.11
CA LEU A 182 6.60 10.04 -16.17
C LEU A 182 6.44 9.32 -14.83
N VAL A 183 6.15 8.02 -14.83
CA VAL A 183 6.06 7.22 -13.60
C VAL A 183 7.40 7.22 -12.86
N ASN A 184 8.53 7.11 -13.57
CA ASN A 184 9.85 7.18 -12.96
C ASN A 184 10.11 8.53 -12.28
N ARG A 185 9.76 9.64 -12.94
CA ARG A 185 9.87 10.99 -12.37
C ARG A 185 9.00 11.15 -11.12
N MET A 186 7.73 10.72 -11.18
CA MET A 186 6.82 10.75 -10.02
C MET A 186 7.33 9.93 -8.84
N VAL A 187 7.82 8.71 -9.08
CA VAL A 187 8.36 7.83 -8.03
C VAL A 187 9.63 8.42 -7.43
N THR A 188 10.54 8.93 -8.26
CA THR A 188 11.80 9.54 -7.80
C THR A 188 11.52 10.77 -6.94
N PHE A 189 10.71 11.70 -7.44
CA PHE A 189 10.36 12.92 -6.72
C PHE A 189 9.65 12.63 -5.40
N TYR A 190 8.72 11.67 -5.38
CA TYR A 190 8.05 11.23 -4.15
C TYR A 190 9.03 10.65 -3.14
N LYS A 191 9.99 9.82 -3.56
CA LYS A 191 10.99 9.24 -2.65
C LYS A 191 11.93 10.28 -2.04
N GLU A 192 12.29 11.30 -2.81
CA GLU A 192 13.25 12.33 -2.39
C GLU A 192 12.63 13.41 -1.49
N ASN A 193 11.33 13.69 -1.63
CA ASN A 193 10.72 14.89 -1.05
C ASN A 193 9.56 14.61 -0.08
N ALA A 194 9.05 13.39 -0.02
CA ALA A 194 7.98 13.04 0.89
C ALA A 194 8.52 12.68 2.28
N HIS A 195 7.75 13.02 3.30
CA HIS A 195 7.93 12.42 4.62
C HIS A 195 7.42 10.96 4.59
N ILE A 196 7.33 10.29 5.74
CA ILE A 196 6.64 8.99 5.83
C ILE A 196 5.14 9.23 5.67
N GLU A 197 4.66 9.40 4.45
CA GLU A 197 3.28 9.77 4.12
C GLU A 197 2.88 9.15 2.78
N ARG A 198 1.58 9.04 2.49
CA ARG A 198 1.09 8.53 1.18
C ARG A 198 1.28 9.59 0.10
N ILE A 199 1.50 9.19 -1.16
CA ILE A 199 1.69 10.15 -2.28
C ILE A 199 0.52 11.15 -2.43
N GLY A 200 -0.72 10.74 -2.11
CA GLY A 200 -1.85 11.67 -2.10
C GLY A 200 -1.72 12.76 -1.05
N ALA A 201 -1.32 12.41 0.18
CA ALA A 201 -1.07 13.39 1.25
C ALA A 201 0.13 14.28 0.94
N PHE A 202 1.17 13.71 0.32
CA PHE A 202 2.31 14.47 -0.18
C PHE A 202 1.87 15.53 -1.21
N ILE A 203 1.07 15.16 -2.21
CA ILE A 203 0.51 16.09 -3.21
C ILE A 203 -0.36 17.16 -2.53
N ASP A 204 -1.22 16.77 -1.59
CA ASP A 204 -2.08 17.71 -0.87
C ASP A 204 -1.25 18.72 -0.04
N ARG A 205 -0.09 18.29 0.49
CA ARG A 205 0.82 19.14 1.27
C ARG A 205 1.58 20.14 0.40
N ILE A 206 2.13 19.73 -0.74
CA ILE A 206 2.95 20.61 -1.59
C ILE A 206 2.13 21.38 -2.64
N GLY A 207 0.91 20.94 -2.91
CA GLY A 207 0.07 21.44 -3.99
C GLY A 207 0.25 20.66 -5.30
N LEU A 208 -0.86 20.43 -6.01
CA LEU A 208 -0.87 19.69 -7.28
C LEU A 208 -0.01 20.36 -8.37
N ASP A 209 -0.04 21.70 -8.45
CA ASP A 209 0.71 22.45 -9.45
C ASP A 209 2.22 22.28 -9.26
N ALA A 210 2.70 22.40 -8.01
CA ALA A 210 4.09 22.15 -7.66
C ALA A 210 4.52 20.71 -7.96
N PHE A 211 3.65 19.73 -7.68
CA PHE A 211 3.92 18.34 -8.03
C PHE A 211 4.03 18.16 -9.55
N LYS A 212 3.11 18.73 -10.34
CA LYS A 212 3.12 18.66 -11.80
C LYS A 212 4.37 19.31 -12.38
N GLU A 213 4.73 20.50 -11.91
CA GLU A 213 5.94 21.22 -12.33
C GLU A 213 7.20 20.36 -12.12
N ALA A 214 7.29 19.68 -10.98
CA ALA A 214 8.44 18.83 -10.65
C ALA A 214 8.56 17.56 -11.52
N VAL A 215 7.44 16.98 -11.99
CA VAL A 215 7.45 15.65 -12.64
C VAL A 215 7.24 15.68 -14.15
N LEU A 216 6.62 16.74 -14.69
CA LEU A 216 6.32 16.81 -16.12
C LEU A 216 7.58 17.02 -16.95
N GLY A 217 8.52 17.87 -16.54
CA GLY A 217 9.74 18.18 -17.30
C GLY A 217 9.42 18.53 -18.77
N ASP A 218 10.07 17.85 -19.72
CA ASP A 218 9.83 17.98 -21.17
C ASP A 218 8.46 17.50 -21.65
N LEU A 219 7.71 16.76 -20.82
CA LEU A 219 6.32 16.35 -21.11
C LEU A 219 5.32 17.49 -20.82
N ALA A 220 5.76 18.67 -20.36
CA ALA A 220 4.86 19.80 -20.10
C ALA A 220 4.08 20.29 -21.35
N ASN A 221 4.57 19.97 -22.56
CA ASN A 221 3.94 20.38 -23.83
C ASN A 221 2.87 19.39 -24.34
N THR A 222 2.64 18.25 -23.68
CA THR A 222 1.52 17.37 -24.02
C THR A 222 0.23 17.96 -23.42
N LYS A 223 -0.72 18.31 -24.28
CA LYS A 223 -1.96 19.04 -23.94
C LYS A 223 -2.57 18.56 -22.62
N ALA A 224 -2.51 19.40 -21.59
CA ALA A 224 -3.33 19.23 -20.40
C ALA A 224 -4.79 19.48 -20.81
N ALA A 225 -5.58 18.42 -20.96
CA ALA A 225 -7.02 18.56 -21.05
C ALA A 225 -7.53 18.96 -19.66
N ASP A 226 -8.06 20.19 -19.55
CA ASP A 226 -8.84 20.68 -18.41
C ASP A 226 -10.06 19.78 -18.18
N THR A 227 -9.85 18.65 -17.53
CA THR A 227 -10.92 17.72 -17.17
C THR A 227 -11.07 17.73 -15.67
N LYS A 228 -11.89 18.66 -15.18
CA LYS A 228 -12.50 18.54 -13.84
C LYS A 228 -13.37 17.29 -13.86
N VAL A 229 -12.82 16.15 -13.43
CA VAL A 229 -13.61 14.96 -13.13
C VAL A 229 -14.34 15.24 -11.81
N THR A 230 -15.48 15.92 -11.89
CA THR A 230 -16.43 16.01 -10.78
C THR A 230 -17.12 14.66 -10.65
N ALA A 231 -16.56 13.77 -9.83
CA ALA A 231 -17.27 12.60 -9.35
C ALA A 231 -18.36 13.08 -8.38
N THR A 232 -19.59 13.24 -8.87
CA THR A 232 -20.76 13.51 -8.03
C THR A 232 -21.03 12.29 -7.17
N ILE A 233 -20.68 12.35 -5.88
CA ILE A 233 -21.03 11.30 -4.92
C ILE A 233 -22.52 11.48 -4.59
N SER A 234 -23.38 10.57 -5.04
CA SER A 234 -24.74 10.51 -4.51
C SER A 234 -24.69 9.91 -3.11
N ALA A 235 -25.17 10.66 -2.12
CA ALA A 235 -25.13 10.33 -0.70
C ALA A 235 -26.10 9.20 -0.27
N ALA A 236 -26.41 8.24 -1.14
CA ALA A 236 -27.48 7.28 -0.92
C ALA A 236 -27.04 5.83 -1.18
N ALA A 237 -26.15 5.32 -0.32
CA ALA A 237 -25.93 3.87 -0.20
C ALA A 237 -25.28 3.53 1.15
N ALA A 238 -25.98 3.81 2.26
CA ALA A 238 -25.62 3.28 3.56
C ALA A 238 -26.91 2.94 4.33
N ALA A 239 -27.60 1.88 3.93
CA ALA A 239 -28.61 1.27 4.78
C ALA A 239 -28.70 -0.24 4.50
N ASN A 240 -28.50 -1.00 5.59
CA ASN A 240 -28.80 -2.42 5.78
C ASN A 240 -27.89 -3.47 5.13
N VAL A 241 -26.86 -3.85 5.89
CA VAL A 241 -26.33 -5.22 5.92
C VAL A 241 -26.27 -5.71 7.36
N ASN A 242 -26.83 -6.91 7.59
CA ASN A 242 -26.91 -7.57 8.89
C ASN A 242 -25.51 -7.69 9.53
N ALA A 243 -25.40 -7.29 10.79
CA ALA A 243 -24.15 -7.10 11.50
C ALA A 243 -23.55 -8.43 12.03
N GLU A 244 -22.40 -8.83 11.49
CA GLU A 244 -21.39 -9.51 12.29
C GLU A 244 -20.90 -8.57 13.41
N PRO A 245 -20.47 -9.07 14.59
CA PRO A 245 -20.04 -8.21 15.68
C PRO A 245 -18.92 -7.27 15.24
N ALA A 246 -19.23 -5.98 15.21
CA ALA A 246 -18.29 -4.93 14.86
C ALA A 246 -17.13 -4.92 15.86
N VAL A 247 -15.92 -5.24 15.39
CA VAL A 247 -14.69 -4.95 16.11
C VAL A 247 -14.48 -3.45 16.02
N LYS A 248 -14.76 -2.70 17.10
CA LYS A 248 -14.37 -1.30 17.21
C LYS A 248 -12.84 -1.25 17.24
N LEU A 249 -12.22 -0.88 16.13
CA LEU A 249 -10.82 -0.48 16.09
C LEU A 249 -10.74 0.98 16.60
N PRO A 250 -10.11 1.26 17.73
CA PRO A 250 -9.82 2.64 18.13
C PRO A 250 -8.78 3.25 17.17
N GLY A 251 -8.87 4.56 16.91
CA GLY A 251 -8.03 5.27 15.92
C GLY A 251 -8.77 5.98 14.79
N MET A 252 -10.11 5.86 14.71
CA MET A 252 -10.97 6.72 13.89
C MET A 252 -11.46 7.95 14.67
N GLY A 253 -10.57 8.59 15.43
CA GLY A 253 -10.94 9.80 16.18
C GLY A 253 -10.07 10.06 17.39
N ILE A 254 -9.11 10.96 17.20
CA ILE A 254 -8.62 11.86 18.26
C ILE A 254 -8.62 13.26 17.67
N ASN A 255 -9.83 13.82 17.52
CA ASN A 255 -9.97 15.26 17.39
C ASN A 255 -9.77 15.84 18.79
N GLY A 256 -8.59 16.43 19.08
CA GLY A 256 -8.45 17.37 20.19
C GLY A 256 -7.33 17.16 21.21
N ALA A 257 -6.39 16.21 21.05
CA ALA A 257 -5.18 16.23 21.87
C ALA A 257 -4.15 17.19 21.25
N GLN A 258 -3.53 18.06 22.06
CA GLN A 258 -2.33 18.79 21.63
C GLN A 258 -1.26 17.74 21.30
N GLY A 259 -0.82 17.71 20.03
CA GLY A 259 0.12 16.69 19.56
C GLY A 259 1.47 16.77 20.28
N LEU A 260 2.13 15.63 20.43
CA LEU A 260 3.45 15.48 21.07
C LEU A 260 4.44 16.55 20.57
N GLN A 261 5.11 17.24 21.49
CA GLN A 261 6.12 18.25 21.16
C GLN A 261 7.55 17.74 21.40
N ALA A 262 8.53 18.37 20.75
CA ALA A 262 9.94 18.06 20.95
C ALA A 262 10.34 18.30 22.42
N GLY A 263 11.00 17.30 23.03
CA GLY A 263 11.40 17.30 24.43
C GLY A 263 10.42 16.59 25.36
N GLU A 264 9.14 16.48 24.98
CA GLU A 264 8.11 15.80 25.77
C GLU A 264 8.31 14.28 25.79
N PRO A 265 7.96 13.60 26.90
CA PRO A 265 8.05 12.16 26.97
C PRO A 265 7.01 11.44 26.11
N ILE A 266 7.45 10.35 25.50
CA ILE A 266 6.55 9.41 24.83
C ILE A 266 5.78 8.67 25.93
N THR A 267 4.46 8.65 25.84
CA THR A 267 3.57 7.93 26.75
C THR A 267 2.85 6.81 26.01
N GLU A 268 2.14 5.95 26.75
CA GLU A 268 1.29 4.92 26.15
C GLU A 268 0.16 5.49 25.26
N ASN A 269 -0.25 6.73 25.51
CA ASN A 269 -1.28 7.44 24.77
C ASN A 269 -0.73 8.30 23.62
N SER A 270 0.60 8.44 23.51
CA SER A 270 1.22 9.14 22.40
C SER A 270 0.90 8.45 21.09
N ILE A 271 0.61 9.25 20.07
CA ILE A 271 0.16 8.77 18.77
C ILE A 271 1.37 8.40 17.92
N ILE A 272 1.29 7.24 17.25
CA ILE A 272 2.41 6.71 16.47
C ILE A 272 2.90 7.72 15.42
N ARG A 273 1.99 8.42 14.74
CA ARG A 273 2.33 9.51 13.80
C ARG A 273 3.23 10.56 14.44
N GLU A 274 2.85 11.05 15.60
CA GLU A 274 3.56 12.14 16.28
C GLU A 274 4.92 11.66 16.78
N ILE A 275 5.00 10.42 17.29
CA ILE A 275 6.26 9.82 17.72
C ILE A 275 7.27 9.77 16.58
N ILE A 276 6.88 9.30 15.39
CA ILE A 276 7.82 9.14 14.27
C ILE A 276 8.16 10.46 13.57
N GLU A 277 7.30 11.48 13.68
CA GLU A 277 7.55 12.83 13.15
C GLU A 277 8.48 13.63 14.07
N VAL A 278 8.26 13.56 15.39
CA VAL A 278 9.06 14.29 16.38
C VAL A 278 10.38 13.55 16.68
N TYR A 279 10.37 12.22 16.73
CA TYR A 279 11.50 11.38 17.11
C TYR A 279 11.78 10.29 16.06
N PRO A 280 12.28 10.64 14.87
CA PRO A 280 12.46 9.69 13.75
C PRO A 280 13.44 8.55 14.06
N ASN A 281 14.37 8.75 14.99
CA ASN A 281 15.30 7.71 15.46
C ASN A 281 14.61 6.54 16.19
N THR A 282 13.34 6.67 16.54
CA THR A 282 12.52 5.60 17.14
C THR A 282 11.95 4.60 16.13
N ILE A 283 11.95 4.95 14.83
CA ILE A 283 11.36 4.15 13.75
C ILE A 283 11.85 2.71 13.72
N PRO A 284 13.18 2.41 13.81
CA PRO A 284 13.65 1.03 13.79
C PRO A 284 13.07 0.17 14.91
N ALA A 285 12.92 0.72 16.12
CA ALA A 285 12.34 0.00 17.25
C ALA A 285 10.87 -0.34 17.04
N LEU A 286 10.09 0.56 16.43
CA LEU A 286 8.70 0.29 16.03
C LEU A 286 8.64 -0.77 14.92
N GLN A 287 9.55 -0.72 13.94
CA GLN A 287 9.59 -1.72 12.88
C GLN A 287 9.93 -3.13 13.39
N GLU A 288 10.82 -3.24 14.38
CA GLU A 288 11.18 -4.51 15.02
C GLU A 288 10.00 -5.20 15.72
N ILE A 289 9.05 -4.44 16.26
CA ILE A 289 7.84 -5.01 16.86
C ILE A 289 6.78 -5.41 15.81
N GLY A 290 7.12 -5.29 14.52
CA GLY A 290 6.26 -5.65 13.40
C GLY A 290 5.49 -4.48 12.81
N MET A 291 5.70 -3.24 13.28
CA MET A 291 5.12 -2.04 12.68
C MET A 291 5.93 -1.59 11.47
N GLY A 292 6.01 -2.43 10.44
CA GLY A 292 6.77 -2.09 9.25
C GLY A 292 6.11 -1.00 8.38
N CYS A 293 4.80 -0.77 8.55
CA CYS A 293 4.00 0.08 7.65
C CYS A 293 3.66 1.45 8.25
N LEU A 294 4.63 2.11 8.88
CA LEU A 294 4.48 3.40 9.57
C LEU A 294 4.07 4.59 8.66
N GLY A 295 3.84 4.37 7.35
CA GLY A 295 3.18 5.34 6.47
C GLY A 295 1.69 5.06 6.24
N CYS A 296 1.14 4.01 6.84
CA CYS A 296 -0.25 3.62 6.71
C CYS A 296 -1.09 4.30 7.81
N PRO A 297 -2.23 4.94 7.47
CA PRO A 297 -3.13 5.54 8.46
C PRO A 297 -3.50 4.58 9.59
N SER A 298 -3.78 3.32 9.28
CA SER A 298 -4.12 2.30 10.29
C SER A 298 -3.00 2.01 11.30
N ALA A 299 -1.73 2.27 10.95
CA ALA A 299 -0.59 2.08 11.86
C ALA A 299 -0.22 3.38 12.58
N THR A 300 -0.50 4.54 11.97
CA THR A 300 -0.04 5.84 12.48
C THR A 300 -1.07 6.58 13.30
N SER A 301 -2.35 6.27 13.11
CA SER A 301 -3.48 6.96 13.76
C SER A 301 -3.94 6.28 15.04
N GLU A 302 -3.17 5.33 15.57
CA GLU A 302 -3.44 4.65 16.84
C GLU A 302 -2.46 5.09 17.95
N PRO A 303 -2.87 5.03 19.22
CA PRO A 303 -1.97 5.23 20.35
C PRO A 303 -1.02 4.05 20.52
N LEU A 304 0.13 4.30 21.15
CA LEU A 304 1.19 3.31 21.34
C LEU A 304 0.73 2.04 22.07
N TRP A 305 -0.15 2.15 23.08
CA TRP A 305 -0.68 1.00 23.80
C TRP A 305 -1.46 0.04 22.89
N GLN A 306 -2.21 0.59 21.94
CA GLN A 306 -3.02 -0.20 21.03
C GLN A 306 -2.12 -0.92 20.03
N ALA A 307 -1.12 -0.21 19.49
CA ALA A 307 -0.12 -0.81 18.62
C ALA A 307 0.60 -1.96 19.33
N ALA A 308 1.05 -1.75 20.57
CA ALA A 308 1.69 -2.78 21.38
C ALA A 308 0.77 -4.01 21.56
N SER A 309 -0.50 -3.80 21.88
CA SER A 309 -1.50 -4.86 22.04
C SER A 309 -1.73 -5.66 20.75
N ILE A 310 -1.89 -4.99 19.60
CA ILE A 310 -2.09 -5.64 18.29
C ILE A 310 -0.89 -6.52 17.93
N HIS A 311 0.31 -6.07 18.26
CA HIS A 311 1.56 -6.74 17.96
C HIS A 311 2.01 -7.72 19.05
N GLY A 312 1.28 -7.80 20.18
CA GLY A 312 1.57 -8.69 21.30
C GLY A 312 2.87 -8.33 22.04
N PHE A 313 3.09 -7.03 22.25
CA PHE A 313 4.20 -6.46 23.04
C PHE A 313 3.67 -5.81 24.32
N ASP A 314 4.50 -5.80 25.36
CA ASP A 314 4.22 -5.04 26.57
C ASP A 314 4.41 -3.54 26.31
N VAL A 315 3.39 -2.73 26.62
CA VAL A 315 3.41 -1.29 26.36
C VAL A 315 4.41 -0.56 27.25
N ALA A 316 4.62 -0.99 28.50
CA ALA A 316 5.53 -0.32 29.43
C ALA A 316 7.00 -0.53 29.01
N GLU A 317 7.34 -1.74 28.57
CA GLU A 317 8.64 -2.03 27.95
C GLU A 317 8.87 -1.19 26.70
N LEU A 318 7.86 -1.09 25.83
CA LEU A 318 7.94 -0.32 24.60
C LEU A 318 8.12 1.18 24.88
N VAL A 319 7.33 1.76 25.79
CA VAL A 319 7.46 3.16 26.22
C VAL A 319 8.86 3.43 26.77
N THR A 320 9.39 2.54 27.60
CA THR A 320 10.74 2.68 28.16
C THR A 320 11.79 2.67 27.04
N ARG A 321 11.69 1.70 26.12
CA ARG A 321 12.59 1.58 24.98
C ARG A 321 12.59 2.84 24.09
N LEU A 322 11.41 3.34 23.72
CA LEU A 322 11.28 4.51 22.86
C LEU A 322 11.80 5.78 23.56
N ASN A 323 11.55 5.95 24.86
CA ASN A 323 12.09 7.09 25.61
C ASN A 323 13.62 7.04 25.78
N ASN A 324 14.22 5.84 25.83
CA ASN A 324 15.68 5.72 25.84
C ASN A 324 16.28 6.16 24.50
N LEU A 325 15.66 5.77 23.39
CA LEU A 325 16.05 6.25 22.05
C LEU A 325 15.85 7.76 21.92
N ARG A 326 14.70 8.28 22.38
CA ARG A 326 14.39 9.71 22.42
C ARG A 326 15.49 10.56 23.07
N LYS A 327 16.04 10.10 24.19
CA LYS A 327 17.09 10.80 24.95
C LYS A 327 18.47 10.76 24.28
N GLY A 328 18.67 9.86 23.33
CA GLY A 328 19.91 9.74 22.55
C GLY A 328 19.88 10.47 21.21
N ALA A 329 18.80 11.21 20.91
CA ALA A 329 18.65 12.06 19.73
C ALA A 329 19.15 13.48 19.99
#